data_AF-A0A7X1A504-F1
#
_entry.id   AF-A0A7X1A504-F1
#
_cell.length_a   1.000
_cell.length_b   1.000
_cell.length_c   1.000
_cell.angle_alpha   90.00
_cell.angle_beta   90.00
_cell.angle_gamma   90.00
#
_symmetry.space_group_name_H-M   'P 1'
#
loop_
_entity.id
_entity.type
_entity.pdbx_description
1 polymer ?
#
loop_
_entity_poly.entity_id
_entity_poly.type
_entity_poly.pdbx_seq_one_letter_code
_entity_poly.pdbx_strand_id
1 'polypeptide(L)'
;MAGNDAELLERINRNKTKRRKYEAVIKVIHSNKLNESRSGDMSSMVTFIDTNREKVQRLDSDSGYAYLSTLSTKLRKDIGDLEDYVDFANDSIKSIQALCETLESKKKTLDNSISDDVDKYNEGKMFWEHEKKGDGWLW
;
A
#
# COMPACT_ATOMS: atom_id res chain seq x y z
N MET A 1 18.84 36.08 17.70
CA MET A 1 18.26 35.73 16.38
C MET A 1 18.89 34.48 15.77
N ALA A 2 20.18 34.16 15.97
CA ALA A 2 20.81 32.93 15.45
C ALA A 2 20.24 31.58 15.96
N GLY A 3 19.65 31.53 17.17
CA GLY A 3 19.09 30.29 17.73
C GLY A 3 17.82 29.79 17.04
N ASN A 4 16.97 30.70 16.55
CA ASN A 4 15.72 30.35 15.86
C ASN A 4 15.99 29.78 14.46
N ASP A 5 16.98 30.34 13.76
CA ASP A 5 17.34 29.92 12.40
C ASP A 5 17.95 28.52 12.34
N ALA A 6 18.82 28.18 13.30
CA ALA A 6 19.41 26.86 13.40
C ALA A 6 18.34 25.79 13.68
N GLU A 7 17.40 26.07 14.58
CA GLU A 7 16.26 25.19 14.88
C GLU A 7 15.32 25.02 13.68
N LEU A 8 15.05 26.10 12.94
CA LEU A 8 14.25 26.06 11.71
C LEU A 8 14.93 25.20 10.64
N LEU A 9 16.22 25.41 10.36
CA LEU A 9 16.97 24.59 9.41
C LEU A 9 17.00 23.12 9.79
N GLU A 10 17.20 22.82 11.07
CA GLU A 10 17.19 21.44 11.54
C GLU A 10 15.81 20.79 11.34
N ARG A 11 14.72 21.52 11.64
CA ARG A 11 13.34 21.05 11.42
C ARG A 11 13.04 20.85 9.94
N ILE A 12 13.42 21.78 9.07
CA ILE A 12 13.31 21.66 7.61
C ILE A 12 14.02 20.40 7.12
N ASN A 13 15.28 20.19 7.53
CA ASN A 13 16.08 19.04 7.10
C ASN A 13 15.51 17.71 7.59
N ARG A 14 15.07 17.63 8.86
CA ARG A 14 14.38 16.44 9.40
C ARG A 14 13.10 16.14 8.62
N ASN A 15 12.30 17.16 8.34
CA ASN A 15 11.03 17.00 7.62
C ASN A 15 11.25 16.59 6.16
N LYS A 16 12.20 17.21 5.45
CA LYS A 16 12.61 16.79 4.08
C LYS A 16 13.07 15.33 4.07
N THR A 17 13.89 14.92 5.04
CA THR A 17 14.36 13.53 5.15
C THR A 17 13.21 12.56 5.37
N LYS A 18 12.26 12.90 6.25
CA LYS A 18 11.08 12.08 6.51
C LYS A 18 10.16 11.99 5.28
N ARG A 19 9.97 13.11 4.56
CA ARG A 19 9.20 13.16 3.32
C ARG A 19 9.78 12.23 2.25
N ARG A 20 11.10 12.27 2.03
CA ARG A 20 11.79 11.39 1.07
C ARG A 20 11.61 9.91 1.40
N LYS A 21 11.58 9.55 2.70
CA LYS A 21 11.30 8.17 3.12
C LYS A 21 9.89 7.72 2.69
N TYR A 22 8.88 8.58 2.88
CA TYR A 22 7.51 8.26 2.45
C TYR A 22 7.41 8.15 0.93
N GLU A 23 8.03 9.07 0.20
CA GLU A 23 8.08 9.05 -1.25
C GLU A 23 8.77 7.80 -1.82
N ALA A 24 9.86 7.36 -1.19
CA ALA A 24 10.55 6.12 -1.59
C ALA A 24 9.65 4.89 -1.45
N VAL A 25 8.89 4.79 -0.34
CA VAL A 25 7.95 3.67 -0.13
C VAL A 25 6.82 3.70 -1.15
N ILE A 26 6.20 4.86 -1.36
CA ILE A 26 5.16 5.05 -2.38
C ILE A 26 5.69 4.63 -3.76
N LYS A 27 6.89 5.09 -4.13
CA LYS A 27 7.52 4.73 -5.41
C LYS A 27 7.74 3.23 -5.56
N VAL A 28 8.19 2.54 -4.52
CA VAL A 28 8.36 1.08 -4.51
C VAL A 28 7.01 0.38 -4.70
N ILE A 29 5.96 0.81 -4.00
CA ILE A 29 4.61 0.24 -4.13
C ILE A 29 4.10 0.36 -5.57
N HIS A 30 4.18 1.56 -6.16
CA HIS A 30 3.73 1.79 -7.54
C HIS A 30 4.60 1.06 -8.57
N SER A 31 5.93 1.07 -8.41
CA SER A 31 6.85 0.44 -9.36
C SER A 31 6.68 -1.08 -9.42
N ASN A 32 6.24 -1.67 -8.31
CA ASN A 32 5.93 -3.10 -8.22
C ASN A 32 4.43 -3.40 -8.40
N LYS A 33 3.61 -2.39 -8.69
CA LYS A 33 2.16 -2.52 -8.89
C LYS A 33 1.44 -3.20 -7.71
N LEU A 34 1.96 -3.02 -6.51
CA LEU A 34 1.44 -3.71 -5.31
C LEU A 34 0.10 -3.14 -4.83
N ASN A 35 -0.26 -1.94 -5.31
CA ASN A 35 -1.53 -1.28 -5.04
C ASN A 35 -2.56 -1.46 -6.18
N GLU A 36 -2.21 -2.12 -7.28
CA GLU A 36 -3.15 -2.37 -8.37
C GLU A 36 -4.11 -3.50 -7.98
N SER A 37 -5.41 -3.28 -8.19
CA SER A 37 -6.42 -4.32 -7.99
C SER A 37 -6.22 -5.42 -9.03
N ARG A 38 -6.16 -6.68 -8.56
CA ARG A 38 -6.10 -7.87 -9.41
C ARG A 38 -7.47 -8.54 -9.57
N SER A 39 -8.54 -7.74 -9.57
CA SER A 39 -9.91 -8.23 -9.62
C SER A 39 -10.17 -9.20 -10.80
N GLY A 40 -9.53 -8.98 -11.95
CA GLY A 40 -9.59 -9.88 -13.11
C GLY A 40 -8.95 -11.25 -12.86
N ASP A 41 -7.71 -11.27 -12.33
CA ASP A 41 -7.00 -12.51 -12.00
C ASP A 41 -7.75 -13.29 -10.91
N MET A 42 -8.28 -12.58 -9.92
CA MET A 42 -9.00 -13.17 -8.79
C MET A 42 -10.37 -13.75 -9.19
N SER A 43 -11.06 -13.13 -10.14
CA SER A 43 -12.37 -13.60 -10.64
C SER A 43 -12.29 -15.01 -11.22
N SER A 44 -11.19 -15.33 -11.91
CA SER A 44 -10.97 -16.67 -12.45
C SER A 44 -10.79 -17.71 -11.34
N MET A 45 -10.13 -17.36 -10.24
CA MET A 45 -9.90 -18.22 -9.09
C MET A 45 -11.18 -18.44 -8.28
N VAL A 46 -11.96 -17.38 -8.08
CA VAL A 46 -13.30 -17.46 -7.46
C VAL A 46 -14.22 -18.37 -8.28
N THR A 47 -14.25 -18.19 -9.60
CA THR A 47 -15.04 -19.06 -10.50
C THR A 47 -14.61 -20.52 -10.41
N PHE A 48 -13.30 -20.78 -10.33
CA PHE A 48 -12.75 -22.13 -10.17
C PHE A 48 -13.17 -22.74 -8.82
N ILE A 49 -13.08 -21.98 -7.73
CA ILE A 49 -13.53 -22.39 -6.39
C ILE A 49 -15.00 -22.78 -6.41
N ASP A 50 -15.87 -21.91 -6.96
CA ASP A 50 -17.31 -22.14 -7.03
C ASP A 50 -17.65 -23.38 -7.89
N THR A 51 -17.00 -23.53 -9.05
CA THR A 51 -17.18 -24.70 -9.91
C THR A 51 -16.82 -26.01 -9.19
N ASN A 52 -15.76 -26.01 -8.38
CA ASN A 52 -15.35 -27.20 -7.63
C ASN A 52 -16.27 -27.47 -6.44
N ARG A 53 -16.78 -26.43 -5.79
CA ARG A 53 -17.79 -26.54 -4.73
C ARG A 53 -19.06 -27.22 -5.25
N GLU A 54 -19.56 -26.80 -6.41
CA GLU A 54 -20.72 -27.45 -7.05
C GLU A 54 -20.46 -28.92 -7.38
N LYS A 55 -19.26 -29.26 -7.87
CA LYS A 55 -18.88 -30.65 -8.18
C LYS A 55 -18.82 -31.52 -6.94
N VAL A 56 -18.27 -31.01 -5.83
CA VAL A 56 -18.25 -31.70 -4.55
C VAL A 56 -19.68 -31.94 -4.03
N GLN A 57 -20.55 -30.94 -4.10
CA GLN A 57 -21.96 -31.10 -3.71
C GLN A 57 -22.67 -32.20 -4.52
N ARG A 58 -22.36 -32.34 -5.82
CA ARG A 58 -22.87 -33.44 -6.66
C ARG A 58 -22.32 -34.81 -6.24
N LEU A 59 -21.03 -34.91 -5.89
CA LEU A 59 -20.43 -36.14 -5.38
C LEU A 59 -21.13 -36.63 -4.10
N ASP A 60 -21.59 -35.71 -3.27
CA ASP A 60 -22.23 -35.98 -1.98
C ASP A 60 -23.77 -36.15 -2.07
N SER A 61 -24.37 -36.02 -3.26
CA SER A 61 -25.83 -36.13 -3.45
C SER A 61 -26.35 -37.57 -3.35
N ASP A 62 -27.67 -37.77 -3.26
CA ASP A 62 -28.34 -39.07 -3.05
C ASP A 62 -28.07 -40.14 -4.13
N SER A 63 -27.56 -39.76 -5.31
CA SER A 63 -27.06 -40.66 -6.35
C SER A 63 -25.55 -40.96 -6.23
N GLY A 64 -24.94 -40.56 -5.12
CA GLY A 64 -23.51 -40.35 -4.95
C GLY A 64 -22.64 -41.60 -4.83
N TYR A 65 -21.36 -41.40 -5.11
CA TYR A 65 -20.33 -42.42 -5.04
C TYR A 65 -19.72 -42.47 -3.63
N ALA A 66 -20.35 -43.16 -2.69
CA ALA A 66 -19.88 -43.24 -1.29
C ALA A 66 -18.40 -43.68 -1.14
N TYR A 67 -17.87 -44.45 -2.10
CA TYR A 67 -16.46 -44.85 -2.17
C TYR A 67 -15.49 -43.68 -2.47
N LEU A 68 -16.00 -42.52 -2.93
CA LEU A 68 -15.24 -41.30 -3.16
C LEU A 68 -15.27 -40.33 -1.97
N SER A 69 -15.81 -40.72 -0.81
CA SER A 69 -15.89 -39.86 0.39
C SER A 69 -14.54 -39.27 0.83
N THR A 70 -13.45 -40.04 0.70
CA THR A 70 -12.08 -39.55 0.97
C THR A 70 -11.66 -38.46 -0.03
N LEU A 71 -12.01 -38.63 -1.30
CA LEU A 71 -11.75 -37.63 -2.35
C LEU A 71 -12.57 -36.36 -2.11
N SER A 72 -13.87 -36.50 -1.79
CA SER A 72 -14.76 -35.37 -1.45
C SER A 72 -14.20 -34.56 -0.27
N THR A 73 -13.78 -35.24 0.80
CA THR A 73 -13.17 -34.61 1.98
C THR A 73 -11.91 -33.83 1.63
N LYS A 74 -11.02 -34.42 0.82
CA LYS A 74 -9.80 -33.73 0.39
C LYS A 74 -10.11 -32.51 -0.48
N LEU A 75 -11.03 -32.64 -1.43
CA LEU A 75 -11.44 -31.53 -2.29
C LEU A 75 -12.05 -30.37 -1.50
N ARG A 76 -12.85 -30.65 -0.46
CA ARG A 76 -13.38 -29.60 0.43
C ARG A 76 -12.26 -28.86 1.16
N LYS A 77 -11.25 -29.58 1.65
CA LYS A 77 -10.10 -28.97 2.30
C LYS A 77 -9.32 -28.10 1.30
N ASP A 78 -9.01 -28.62 0.12
CA ASP A 78 -8.25 -27.90 -0.90
C ASP A 78 -9.02 -26.65 -1.39
N ILE A 79 -10.35 -26.71 -1.48
CA ILE A 79 -11.21 -25.55 -1.76
C ILE A 79 -11.07 -24.49 -0.65
N GLY A 80 -11.19 -24.90 0.62
CA GLY A 80 -11.05 -23.97 1.75
C GLY A 80 -9.68 -23.30 1.78
N ASP A 81 -8.60 -24.07 1.57
CA ASP A 81 -7.25 -23.53 1.50
C ASP A 81 -7.13 -22.47 0.37
N LEU A 82 -7.76 -22.70 -0.80
CA LEU A 82 -7.77 -21.74 -1.91
C LEU A 82 -8.55 -20.45 -1.58
N GLU A 83 -9.66 -20.55 -0.86
CA GLU A 83 -10.42 -19.38 -0.39
C GLU A 83 -9.59 -18.52 0.56
N ASP A 84 -8.92 -19.15 1.53
CA ASP A 84 -8.03 -18.44 2.47
C ASP A 84 -6.93 -17.67 1.72
N TYR A 85 -6.37 -18.25 0.65
CA TYR A 85 -5.37 -17.55 -0.18
C TYR A 85 -5.97 -16.36 -0.95
N VAL A 86 -7.18 -16.50 -1.51
CA VAL A 86 -7.88 -15.39 -2.18
C VAL A 86 -8.10 -14.25 -1.21
N ASP A 87 -8.63 -14.54 -0.02
CA ASP A 87 -8.97 -13.53 0.97
C ASP A 87 -7.70 -12.83 1.49
N PHE A 88 -6.66 -13.60 1.82
CA PHE A 88 -5.38 -13.05 2.23
C PHE A 88 -4.79 -12.08 1.21
N ALA A 89 -4.82 -12.44 -0.08
CA ALA A 89 -4.29 -11.59 -1.14
C ALA A 89 -5.13 -10.31 -1.32
N ASN A 90 -6.47 -10.40 -1.25
CA ASN A 90 -7.36 -9.24 -1.30
C ASN A 90 -7.11 -8.27 -0.15
N ASP A 91 -7.01 -8.78 1.08
CA ASP A 91 -6.82 -7.95 2.26
C ASP A 91 -5.42 -7.35 2.33
N SER A 92 -4.41 -8.05 1.82
CA SER A 92 -3.07 -7.52 1.64
C SER A 92 -3.06 -6.34 0.66
N ILE A 93 -3.75 -6.44 -0.48
CA ILE A 93 -3.86 -5.35 -1.46
C ILE A 93 -4.55 -4.13 -0.84
N LYS A 94 -5.68 -4.31 -0.16
CA LYS A 94 -6.38 -3.21 0.54
C LYS A 94 -5.49 -2.54 1.58
N SER A 95 -4.73 -3.32 2.34
CA SER A 95 -3.80 -2.81 3.34
C SER A 95 -2.68 -1.98 2.71
N ILE A 96 -2.15 -2.40 1.56
CA ILE A 96 -1.13 -1.67 0.80
C ILE A 96 -1.70 -0.37 0.23
N GLN A 97 -2.94 -0.39 -0.29
CA GLN A 97 -3.63 0.81 -0.77
C GLN A 97 -3.82 1.84 0.36
N ALA A 98 -4.34 1.40 1.52
CA ALA A 98 -4.51 2.26 2.69
C ALA A 98 -3.18 2.83 3.21
N LEU A 99 -2.10 2.04 3.16
CA LEU A 99 -0.75 2.50 3.49
C LEU A 99 -0.30 3.61 2.52
N CYS A 100 -0.49 3.43 1.22
CA CYS A 100 -0.17 4.44 0.22
C CYS A 100 -0.89 5.77 0.50
N GLU A 101 -2.21 5.73 0.66
CA GLU A 101 -3.03 6.92 0.96
C GLU A 101 -2.57 7.62 2.24
N THR A 102 -2.25 6.84 3.27
CA THR A 102 -1.72 7.36 4.53
C THR A 102 -0.38 8.07 4.34
N LEU A 103 0.52 7.47 3.56
CA LEU A 103 1.84 8.04 3.29
C LEU A 103 1.74 9.31 2.44
N GLU A 104 0.84 9.36 1.46
CA GLU A 104 0.57 10.55 0.64
C GLU A 104 0.02 11.70 1.48
N SER A 105 -0.94 11.42 2.36
CA SER A 105 -1.47 12.41 3.30
C SER A 105 -0.37 12.95 4.22
N LYS A 106 0.43 12.07 4.82
CA LYS A 106 1.56 12.47 5.66
C LYS A 106 2.64 13.24 4.88
N LYS A 107 2.88 12.91 3.62
CA LYS A 107 3.79 13.64 2.72
C LYS A 107 3.28 15.08 2.55
N LYS A 108 2.00 15.27 2.25
CA LYS A 108 1.37 16.59 2.11
C LYS A 108 1.46 17.43 3.39
N THR A 109 1.24 16.83 4.56
CA THR A 109 1.44 17.53 5.84
C THR A 109 2.88 18.00 6.02
N LEU A 110 3.86 17.16 5.66
CA LEU A 110 5.27 17.53 5.71
C LEU A 110 5.60 18.64 4.70
N ASP A 111 5.05 18.59 3.49
CA ASP A 111 5.23 19.65 2.48
C ASP A 111 4.78 21.01 3.00
N ASN A 112 3.60 21.08 3.63
CA ASN A 112 3.10 22.30 4.25
C ASN A 112 4.02 22.77 5.37
N SER A 113 4.41 21.88 6.29
CA SER A 113 5.31 22.24 7.40
C SER A 113 6.69 22.71 6.90
N ILE A 114 7.24 22.09 5.87
CA ILE A 114 8.50 22.52 5.24
C ILE A 114 8.32 23.91 4.63
N SER A 115 7.21 24.16 3.91
CA SER A 115 6.93 25.47 3.33
C SER A 115 6.87 26.56 4.40
N ASP A 116 6.12 26.34 5.47
CA ASP A 116 5.95 27.31 6.56
C ASP A 116 7.27 27.61 7.28
N ASP A 117 8.09 26.58 7.52
CA ASP A 117 9.38 26.74 8.18
C ASP A 117 10.40 27.45 7.27
N VAL A 118 10.37 27.16 5.97
CA VAL A 118 11.20 27.85 4.97
C VAL A 118 10.82 29.32 4.87
N ASP A 119 9.52 29.65 4.86
CA ASP A 119 9.06 31.04 4.82
C ASP A 119 9.52 31.83 6.05
N LYS A 120 9.42 31.23 7.24
CA LYS A 120 9.95 31.82 8.49
C LYS A 120 11.46 31.96 8.47
N TYR A 121 12.18 30.97 7.95
CA TYR A 121 13.64 31.02 7.87
C TYR A 121 14.12 32.10 6.87
N ASN A 122 13.40 32.31 5.78
CA ASN A 122 13.75 33.28 4.73
C ASN A 122 13.30 34.72 5.06
N GLU A 123 12.49 34.91 6.10
CA GLU A 123 11.98 36.22 6.50
C GLU A 123 13.14 37.18 6.83
N GLY A 124 13.18 38.32 6.13
CA GLY A 124 14.23 39.33 6.31
C GLY A 124 15.61 38.95 5.74
N LYS A 125 15.74 37.80 5.07
CA LYS A 125 17.00 37.36 4.45
C LYS A 125 17.13 37.78 3.00
N MET A 126 18.38 37.96 2.58
CA MET A 126 18.70 38.19 1.19
C MET A 126 18.48 36.92 0.36
N PHE A 127 18.11 37.06 -0.92
CA PHE A 127 17.68 35.94 -1.76
C PHE A 127 18.72 34.82 -1.92
N TRP A 128 20.02 35.12 -1.77
CA TRP A 128 21.10 34.13 -1.86
C TRP A 128 21.26 33.28 -0.58
N GLU A 129 20.62 33.67 0.52
CA GLU A 129 20.60 32.93 1.80
C GLU A 129 19.33 32.09 1.95
N HIS A 130 18.44 32.14 0.96
CA HIS A 130 17.13 31.50 1.02
C HIS A 130 17.23 29.98 0.95
N GLU A 131 16.57 29.32 1.89
CA GLU A 131 16.33 27.90 1.84
C GLU A 131 15.20 27.59 0.85
N LYS A 132 15.30 26.46 0.13
CA LYS A 132 14.31 26.05 -0.87
C LYS A 132 13.20 25.20 -0.24
N LYS A 133 11.95 25.42 -0.63
CA LYS A 133 10.80 24.58 -0.23
C LYS A 133 10.86 23.16 -0.80
N GLY A 134 11.34 23.03 -2.03
CA GLY A 134 11.53 21.75 -2.71
C GLY A 134 12.88 21.11 -2.40
N ASP A 135 13.00 19.82 -2.70
CA ASP A 135 14.31 19.23 -2.96
C ASP A 135 14.73 19.78 -4.31
N GLY A 136 15.67 20.72 -4.36
CA GLY A 136 16.10 21.31 -5.61
C GLY A 136 16.67 20.23 -6.52
N TRP A 137 15.87 19.78 -7.49
CA TRP A 137 16.37 19.06 -8.65
C TRP A 137 16.81 20.10 -9.66
N LEU A 138 18.12 20.32 -9.74
CA LEU A 138 18.72 20.70 -11.01
C LEU A 138 18.46 19.55 -11.98
N TRP A 139 18.03 19.94 -13.18
CA TRP A 139 17.76 19.14 -14.37
C TRP A 139 18.74 17.99 -14.59
#